data_AF-A0A816DZC1-F1
#
_entry.id   AF-A0A816DZC1-F1
#
_cell.length_a   1.000
_cell.length_b   1.000
_cell.length_c   1.000
_cell.angle_alpha   90.00
_cell.angle_beta   90.00
_cell.angle_gamma   90.00
#
_symmetry.space_group_name_H-M   'P 1'
#
loop_
_entity.id
_entity.type
_entity.pdbx_description
1 polymer ?
#
loop_
_entity_poly.entity_id
_entity_poly.type
_entity_poly.pdbx_seq_one_letter_code
_entity_poly.pdbx_strand_id
1 'polypeptide(L)'
;MPRYTLPYLLGHSKSAHSDWLRTALIHAVCYCTSVDDFQQERIALELTYLISGYSLLFVETHVKHFFNYFHAQTVRYSRNQSTYDKFRQQWFKFVEQRYELIEQLEKFNNNGRLIQFNYIYDFGPRCRFNREFYKLWIHYFEKHPILSEENSKIILTTTHFHSLNTLLAIDKPSYTTILQ
;
A
#
# COMPACT_ATOMS: atom_id res chain seq x y z
N MET A 1 -4.36 14.54 22.55
CA MET A 1 -4.17 13.06 22.52
C MET A 1 -5.15 12.49 21.52
N PRO A 2 -4.72 12.03 20.32
CA PRO A 2 -5.62 11.28 19.47
C PRO A 2 -5.85 9.92 20.13
N ARG A 3 -7.12 9.61 20.42
CA ARG A 3 -7.56 8.31 20.92
C ARG A 3 -7.58 7.35 19.73
N TYR A 4 -6.66 6.39 19.70
CA TYR A 4 -6.68 5.32 18.71
C TYR A 4 -7.79 4.33 19.08
N THR A 5 -8.97 4.52 18.49
CA THR A 5 -10.09 3.57 18.62
C THR A 5 -9.76 2.31 17.82
N LEU A 6 -9.63 1.18 18.51
CA LEU A 6 -9.41 -0.14 17.90
C LEU A 6 -10.60 -0.53 17.02
N PRO A 7 -10.38 -1.01 15.78
CA PRO A 7 -11.46 -1.57 14.97
C PRO A 7 -11.64 -3.05 15.36
N TYR A 8 -12.38 -3.31 16.44
CA TYR A 8 -13.10 -4.57 16.54
C TYR A 8 -14.54 -4.31 16.17
N LEU A 9 -14.93 -4.78 14.99
CA LEU A 9 -16.28 -5.22 14.69
C LEU A 9 -16.23 -6.01 13.37
N LEU A 10 -16.88 -7.18 13.39
CA LEU A 10 -17.20 -8.04 12.26
C LEU A 10 -17.28 -7.31 10.90
N GLY A 11 -16.57 -7.81 9.89
CA GLY A 11 -16.77 -7.41 8.49
C GLY A 11 -15.57 -6.79 7.76
N HIS A 12 -14.36 -6.81 8.31
CA HIS A 12 -13.19 -6.26 7.62
C HIS A 12 -12.35 -7.36 6.99
N SER A 13 -12.15 -7.27 5.67
CA SER A 13 -11.33 -8.22 4.93
C SER A 13 -9.89 -8.20 5.45
N LYS A 14 -9.22 -9.35 5.45
CA LYS A 14 -7.79 -9.47 5.80
C LYS A 14 -6.92 -8.41 5.07
N SER A 15 -7.34 -7.96 3.89
CA SER A 15 -6.67 -6.92 3.12
C SER A 15 -6.71 -5.54 3.82
N ALA A 16 -7.85 -5.13 4.38
CA ALA A 16 -7.96 -3.83 5.06
C ALA A 16 -7.05 -3.73 6.28
N HIS A 17 -6.95 -4.82 7.05
CA HIS A 17 -6.06 -4.89 8.21
C HIS A 17 -4.59 -5.09 7.84
N SER A 18 -4.28 -5.78 6.73
CA SER A 18 -2.91 -5.82 6.18
C SER A 18 -2.43 -4.40 5.82
N ASP A 19 -3.29 -3.63 5.17
CA ASP A 19 -2.95 -2.26 4.75
C ASP A 19 -2.80 -1.31 5.95
N TRP A 20 -3.56 -1.53 7.03
CA TRP A 20 -3.43 -0.74 8.25
C TRP A 20 -2.06 -0.89 8.90
N LEU A 21 -1.57 -2.12 9.12
CA LEU A 21 -0.26 -2.36 9.75
C LEU A 21 0.86 -1.72 8.93
N ARG A 22 0.81 -1.89 7.62
CA ARG A 22 1.77 -1.26 6.71
C ARG A 22 1.73 0.25 6.84
N THR A 23 0.54 0.84 6.85
CA THR A 23 0.35 2.29 6.96
C THR A 23 0.83 2.83 8.30
N ALA A 24 0.54 2.13 9.40
CA ALA A 24 0.99 2.49 10.73
C ALA A 24 2.52 2.44 10.84
N LEU A 25 3.16 1.40 10.28
CA LEU A 25 4.63 1.33 10.21
C LEU A 25 5.23 2.45 9.38
N ILE A 26 4.61 2.79 8.23
CA ILE A 26 5.02 3.95 7.42
C ILE A 26 4.94 5.24 8.24
N HIS A 27 3.84 5.45 8.95
CA HIS A 27 3.69 6.64 9.80
C HIS A 27 4.78 6.68 10.87
N ALA A 28 5.07 5.56 11.54
CA ALA A 28 6.15 5.45 12.50
C ALA A 28 7.51 5.91 11.92
N VAL A 29 7.85 5.49 10.69
CA VAL A 29 9.07 5.95 10.01
C VAL A 29 9.08 7.47 9.80
N CYS A 30 7.92 8.06 9.49
CA CYS A 30 7.80 9.50 9.26
C CYS A 30 8.07 10.30 10.54
N TYR A 31 7.43 9.96 11.68
CA TYR A 31 7.52 10.78 12.90
C TYR A 31 8.63 10.35 13.87
N CYS A 32 9.00 9.08 13.94
CA CYS A 32 10.08 8.63 14.83
C CYS A 32 11.44 9.06 14.26
N THR A 33 12.09 10.01 14.92
CA THR A 33 13.44 10.46 14.55
C THR A 33 14.52 9.51 15.07
N SER A 34 14.32 8.95 16.27
CA SER A 34 15.20 7.94 16.85
C SER A 34 14.81 6.52 16.42
N VAL A 35 15.82 5.67 16.23
CA VAL A 35 15.62 4.23 16.02
C VAL A 35 14.95 3.59 17.22
N ASP A 36 15.25 4.03 18.44
CA ASP A 36 14.64 3.47 19.65
C ASP A 36 13.13 3.77 19.72
N ASP A 37 12.74 5.01 19.40
CA ASP A 37 11.33 5.40 19.34
C ASP A 37 10.58 4.57 18.28
N PHE A 38 11.20 4.37 17.12
CA PHE A 38 10.64 3.55 16.06
C PHE A 38 10.49 2.09 16.47
N GLN A 39 11.48 1.51 17.17
CA GLN A 39 11.40 0.14 17.66
C GLN A 39 10.30 -0.02 18.71
N GLN A 40 10.17 0.94 19.62
CA GLN A 40 9.10 0.93 20.63
C GLN A 40 7.73 0.99 19.97
N GLU A 41 7.54 1.91 19.02
CA GLU A 41 6.29 2.00 18.26
C GLU A 41 6.01 0.71 17.48
N ARG A 42 7.01 0.15 16.79
CA ARG A 42 6.85 -1.10 16.05
C ARG A 42 6.36 -2.22 16.97
N ILE A 43 6.99 -2.39 18.14
CA ILE A 43 6.59 -3.40 19.12
C ILE A 43 5.16 -3.12 19.61
N ALA A 44 4.80 -1.86 19.90
CA ALA A 44 3.45 -1.50 20.30
C ALA A 44 2.41 -1.86 19.22
N LEU A 45 2.70 -1.60 17.95
CA LEU A 45 1.86 -2.00 16.81
C LEU A 45 1.73 -3.52 16.71
N GLU A 46 2.84 -4.26 16.80
CA GLU A 46 2.84 -5.73 16.77
C GLU A 46 1.99 -6.30 17.91
N LEU A 47 2.16 -5.81 19.14
CA LEU A 47 1.37 -6.21 20.30
C LEU A 47 -0.11 -5.88 20.13
N THR A 48 -0.42 -4.72 19.56
CA THR A 48 -1.81 -4.32 19.28
C THR A 48 -2.51 -5.32 18.37
N TYR A 49 -1.82 -5.81 17.33
CA TYR A 49 -2.35 -6.87 16.47
C TYR A 49 -2.53 -8.19 17.20
N LEU A 50 -1.55 -8.61 18.00
CA LEU A 50 -1.62 -9.88 18.72
C LEU A 50 -2.79 -9.89 19.72
N ILE A 51 -2.96 -8.80 20.49
CA ILE A 51 -4.10 -8.62 21.39
C ILE A 51 -5.42 -8.61 20.60
N SER A 52 -5.37 -8.15 19.34
CA SER A 52 -6.48 -8.20 18.38
C SER A 52 -6.80 -9.54 17.76
N GLY A 53 -6.21 -10.62 18.27
CA GLY A 53 -6.52 -11.97 17.85
C GLY A 53 -5.86 -12.35 16.53
N TYR A 54 -4.94 -11.53 16.01
CA TYR A 54 -4.13 -11.90 14.86
C TYR A 54 -3.04 -12.89 15.30
N SER A 55 -2.84 -13.94 14.51
CA SER A 55 -1.77 -14.91 14.75
C SER A 55 -0.39 -14.26 14.67
N LEU A 56 0.57 -14.76 15.44
CA LEU A 56 1.97 -14.35 15.36
C LEU A 56 2.51 -14.44 13.92
N LEU A 57 2.21 -15.54 13.22
CA LEU A 57 2.63 -15.75 11.83
C LEU A 57 2.15 -14.63 10.90
N PHE A 58 0.91 -14.16 11.08
CA PHE A 58 0.37 -13.05 10.31
C PHE A 58 1.19 -11.77 10.53
N VAL A 59 1.40 -11.40 11.80
CA VAL A 59 2.14 -10.18 12.18
C VAL A 59 3.57 -10.24 11.65
N GLU A 60 4.27 -11.34 11.90
CA GLU A 60 5.65 -11.53 11.44
C GLU A 60 5.78 -11.46 9.92
N THR A 61 4.83 -12.04 9.19
CA THR A 61 4.82 -12.02 7.73
C THR A 61 4.69 -10.59 7.20
N HIS A 62 3.79 -9.78 7.78
CA HIS A 62 3.58 -8.41 7.33
C HIS A 62 4.73 -7.48 7.71
N VAL A 63 5.27 -7.61 8.93
CA VAL A 63 6.45 -6.87 9.36
C VAL A 63 7.66 -7.23 8.49
N LYS A 64 7.88 -8.53 8.23
CA LYS A 64 8.94 -8.99 7.32
C LYS A 64 8.76 -8.43 5.92
N HIS A 65 7.53 -8.47 5.40
CA HIS A 65 7.22 -7.93 4.08
C HIS A 65 7.51 -6.42 4.01
N PHE A 66 7.14 -5.66 5.04
CA PHE A 66 7.45 -4.23 5.13
C PHE A 66 8.95 -3.96 5.00
N PHE A 67 9.79 -4.58 5.84
CA PHE A 67 11.24 -4.36 5.76
C PHE A 67 11.86 -4.90 4.48
N ASN A 68 11.33 -5.99 3.92
CA ASN A 68 11.79 -6.53 2.65
C ASN A 68 11.52 -5.58 1.48
N TYR A 69 10.34 -4.96 1.46
CA TYR A 69 9.94 -4.02 0.42
C TYR A 69 10.88 -2.81 0.34
N PHE A 70 11.39 -2.35 1.49
CA PHE A 70 12.33 -1.22 1.57
C PHE A 70 13.80 -1.63 1.67
N HIS A 71 14.13 -2.92 1.49
CA HIS A 71 15.50 -3.43 1.64
C HIS A 71 16.16 -3.06 2.98
N ALA A 72 15.37 -2.99 4.06
CA ALA A 72 15.76 -2.48 5.37
C ALA A 72 15.71 -3.58 6.45
N GLN A 73 16.02 -4.83 6.10
CA GLN A 73 15.94 -5.97 7.03
C GLN A 73 16.82 -5.80 8.27
N THR A 74 17.95 -5.12 8.12
CA THR A 74 18.88 -4.83 9.21
C THR A 74 18.27 -3.91 10.27
N VAL A 75 17.39 -2.98 9.88
CA VAL A 75 16.68 -2.08 10.81
C VAL A 75 15.73 -2.86 11.72
N ARG A 76 15.23 -4.02 11.28
CA ARG A 76 14.35 -4.85 12.13
C ARG A 76 15.04 -5.29 13.43
N TYR A 77 16.31 -5.62 13.37
CA TYR A 77 17.03 -6.20 14.53
C TYR A 77 18.12 -5.28 15.09
N SER A 78 18.45 -4.19 14.40
CA SER A 78 19.48 -3.25 14.85
C SER A 78 18.87 -2.01 15.50
N ARG A 79 19.53 -1.53 16.56
CA ARG A 79 19.31 -0.20 17.14
C ARG A 79 20.34 0.81 16.62
N ASN A 80 20.81 0.61 15.40
CA ASN A 80 21.82 1.49 14.81
C ASN A 80 21.12 2.69 14.16
N GLN A 81 21.25 3.86 14.78
CA GLN A 81 20.66 5.11 14.30
C GLN A 81 21.07 5.42 12.86
N SER A 82 22.34 5.24 12.49
CA SER A 82 22.82 5.53 11.13
C SER A 82 22.15 4.64 10.07
N THR A 83 21.85 3.39 10.41
CA THR A 83 21.14 2.48 9.50
C THR A 83 19.67 2.90 9.36
N TYR A 84 19.05 3.31 10.47
CA TYR A 84 17.69 3.83 10.49
C TYR A 84 17.55 5.14 9.71
N ASP A 85 18.49 6.08 9.84
CA ASP A 85 18.49 7.34 9.11
C ASP A 85 18.57 7.12 7.59
N LYS A 86 19.44 6.19 7.15
CA LYS A 86 19.53 5.80 5.73
C LYS A 86 18.20 5.24 5.22
N PHE A 87 17.56 4.39 6.01
CA PHE A 87 16.24 3.86 5.68
C PHE A 87 15.18 4.96 5.58
N ARG A 88 15.13 5.90 6.54
CA ARG A 88 14.22 7.05 6.48
C ARG A 88 14.45 7.93 5.26
N GLN A 89 15.72 8.22 4.94
CA GLN A 89 16.06 9.00 3.74
C GLN A 89 15.61 8.32 2.45
N GLN A 90 15.84 7.00 2.34
CA GLN A 90 15.35 6.22 1.20
C GLN A 90 13.82 6.25 1.09
N TRP A 91 13.13 6.16 2.23
CA TRP A 91 11.68 6.29 2.28
C TRP A 91 11.20 7.66 1.78
N PHE A 92 11.77 8.76 2.29
CA PHE A 92 11.38 10.10 1.86
C PHE A 92 11.65 10.33 0.37
N LYS A 93 12.80 9.87 -0.14
CA LYS A 93 13.12 9.91 -1.57
C LYS A 93 12.10 9.14 -2.41
N PHE A 94 11.70 7.96 -1.97
CA PHE A 94 10.66 7.18 -2.65
C PHE A 94 9.30 7.91 -2.66
N VAL A 95 8.96 8.57 -1.56
CA VAL A 95 7.72 9.36 -1.46
C VAL A 95 7.75 10.56 -2.40
N GLU A 96 8.83 11.32 -2.45
CA GLU A 96 9.01 12.43 -3.39
C GLU A 96 8.87 11.96 -4.85
N GLN A 97 9.58 10.89 -5.22
CA GLN A 97 9.48 10.30 -6.57
C GLN A 97 8.05 9.87 -6.91
N ARG A 98 7.29 9.37 -5.94
CA ARG A 98 5.87 9.04 -6.16
C ARG A 98 5.01 10.27 -6.37
N TYR A 99 5.22 11.35 -5.62
CA TYR A 99 4.49 12.59 -5.83
C TYR A 99 4.78 13.19 -7.20
N GLU A 100 6.04 13.24 -7.62
CA GLU A 100 6.42 13.68 -8.97
C GLU A 100 5.75 12.84 -10.06
N LEU A 101 5.70 11.51 -9.87
CA LEU A 101 5.08 10.61 -10.82
C LEU A 101 3.56 10.82 -10.89
N ILE A 102 2.90 11.05 -9.75
CA ILE A 102 1.47 11.37 -9.69
C ILE A 102 1.20 12.69 -10.43
N GLU A 103 2.00 13.73 -10.17
CA GLU A 103 1.85 15.03 -10.82
C GLU A 103 2.06 14.93 -12.34
N GLN A 104 3.04 14.14 -12.79
CA GLN A 104 3.22 13.83 -14.21
C GLN A 104 1.99 13.13 -14.79
N LEU A 105 1.46 12.12 -14.10
CA LEU A 105 0.27 11.39 -14.55
C LEU A 105 -0.96 12.30 -14.64
N GLU A 106 -1.14 13.23 -13.71
CA GLU A 106 -2.20 14.25 -13.78
C GLU A 106 -2.03 15.16 -15.00
N LYS A 107 -0.80 15.59 -15.32
CA LYS A 107 -0.52 16.36 -16.54
C LYS A 107 -0.85 15.56 -17.81
N PHE A 108 -0.53 14.27 -17.85
CA PHE A 108 -0.90 13.40 -18.98
C PHE A 108 -2.41 13.21 -19.10
N ASN A 109 -3.11 13.07 -17.96
CA ASN A 109 -4.56 12.94 -17.92
C ASN A 109 -5.26 14.19 -18.47
N ASN A 110 -4.83 15.37 -18.01
CA ASN A 110 -5.38 16.65 -18.44
C ASN A 110 -5.14 16.94 -19.93
N ASN A 111 -4.08 16.38 -20.50
CA ASN A 111 -3.75 16.50 -21.91
C ASN A 111 -4.41 15.42 -22.80
N GLY A 112 -5.23 14.53 -22.24
CA GLY A 112 -5.87 13.43 -22.97
C GLY A 112 -4.89 12.35 -23.46
N ARG A 113 -3.65 12.35 -22.97
CA ARG A 113 -2.56 11.44 -23.38
C ARG A 113 -2.38 10.25 -22.44
N LEU A 114 -3.38 10.00 -21.59
CA LEU A 114 -3.36 8.92 -20.63
C LEU A 114 -4.26 7.79 -21.13
N ILE A 115 -3.67 6.64 -21.43
CA ILE A 115 -4.41 5.44 -21.80
C ILE A 115 -4.52 4.56 -20.54
N GLN A 116 -5.72 4.48 -19.98
CA GLN A 116 -5.99 3.68 -18.79
C GLN A 116 -6.61 2.34 -19.18
N PHE A 117 -5.97 1.24 -18.76
CA PHE A 117 -6.51 -0.11 -18.87
C PHE A 117 -6.91 -0.64 -17.52
N ASN A 118 -8.15 -1.09 -17.40
CA ASN A 118 -8.64 -1.84 -16.26
C ASN A 118 -8.54 -3.34 -16.56
N TYR A 119 -7.91 -4.11 -15.68
CA TYR A 119 -7.88 -5.57 -15.80
C TYR A 119 -8.35 -6.23 -14.51
N ILE A 120 -9.07 -7.34 -14.70
CA ILE A 120 -9.53 -8.18 -13.61
C ILE A 120 -8.33 -8.99 -13.12
N TYR A 121 -8.02 -8.86 -11.83
CA TYR A 121 -6.92 -9.61 -11.23
C TYR A 121 -7.41 -10.61 -10.20
N ASP A 122 -7.57 -11.85 -10.64
CA ASP A 122 -8.06 -12.93 -9.80
C ASP A 122 -6.94 -13.73 -9.13
N PHE A 123 -5.76 -13.89 -9.77
CA PHE A 123 -4.66 -14.73 -9.22
C PHE A 123 -3.23 -14.28 -9.58
N GLY A 124 -2.31 -14.39 -8.60
CA GLY A 124 -0.84 -14.31 -8.75
C GLY A 124 -0.16 -13.08 -8.09
N PRO A 125 1.12 -12.79 -8.44
CA PRO A 125 1.79 -11.54 -8.10
C PRO A 125 1.56 -10.43 -9.16
N ARG A 126 0.87 -9.35 -8.76
CA ARG A 126 0.51 -8.19 -9.63
C ARG A 126 1.70 -7.61 -10.40
N CYS A 127 2.87 -7.56 -9.77
CA CYS A 127 4.10 -7.07 -10.39
C CYS A 127 4.51 -7.89 -11.63
N ARG A 128 4.26 -9.20 -11.63
CA ARG A 128 4.59 -10.08 -12.76
C ARG A 128 3.65 -9.83 -13.94
N PHE A 129 2.34 -9.69 -13.69
CA PHE A 129 1.38 -9.36 -14.75
C PHE A 129 1.71 -8.01 -15.39
N ASN A 130 1.88 -6.96 -14.58
CA ASN A 130 2.22 -5.63 -15.10
C ASN A 130 3.49 -5.69 -15.96
N ARG A 131 4.52 -6.43 -15.52
CA ARG A 131 5.77 -6.57 -16.28
C ARG A 131 5.56 -7.23 -17.64
N GLU A 132 4.83 -8.34 -17.70
CA GLU A 132 4.61 -9.03 -18.98
C GLU A 132 3.67 -8.24 -19.90
N PHE A 133 2.66 -7.55 -19.34
CA PHE A 133 1.83 -6.62 -20.12
C PHE A 133 2.68 -5.51 -20.73
N TYR A 134 3.54 -4.84 -19.94
CA TYR A 134 4.38 -3.76 -20.46
C TYR A 134 5.30 -4.21 -21.59
N LYS A 135 5.84 -5.44 -21.53
CA LYS A 135 6.67 -5.99 -22.62
C LYS A 135 5.87 -6.16 -23.91
N LEU A 136 4.68 -6.77 -23.83
CA LEU A 136 3.80 -6.95 -24.99
C LEU A 136 3.36 -5.59 -25.53
N TRP A 137 3.02 -4.68 -24.64
CA TRP A 137 2.56 -3.35 -24.97
C TRP A 137 3.61 -2.55 -25.72
N ILE A 138 4.84 -2.45 -25.20
CA ILE A 138 5.94 -1.74 -25.88
C ILE A 138 6.11 -2.27 -27.30
N HIS A 139 6.09 -3.60 -27.47
CA HIS A 139 6.30 -4.24 -28.77
C HIS A 139 5.17 -3.96 -29.78
N TYR A 140 3.95 -3.76 -29.30
CA TYR A 140 2.80 -3.37 -30.12
C TYR A 140 2.80 -1.85 -30.41
N PHE A 141 3.06 -1.05 -29.39
CA PHE A 141 3.01 0.42 -29.42
C PHE A 141 4.06 1.02 -30.36
N GLU A 142 5.30 0.51 -30.31
CA GLU A 142 6.39 0.95 -31.20
C GLU A 142 6.08 0.72 -32.69
N LYS A 143 5.18 -0.22 -33.00
CA LYS A 143 4.80 -0.57 -34.38
C LYS A 143 3.47 0.05 -34.81
N HIS A 144 2.78 0.76 -33.92
CA HIS A 144 1.43 1.24 -34.19
C HIS A 144 1.46 2.70 -34.69
N PRO A 145 1.06 2.96 -35.95
CA PRO A 145 1.33 4.22 -36.65
C PRO A 145 0.74 5.47 -35.99
N ILE A 146 -0.39 5.32 -35.29
CA ILE A 146 -1.08 6.45 -34.62
C ILE A 146 -0.63 6.59 -33.16
N LEU A 147 -0.28 5.48 -32.51
CA LEU A 147 0.00 5.48 -31.08
C LEU A 147 1.48 5.77 -30.81
N SER A 148 2.38 5.43 -31.74
CA SER A 148 3.81 5.70 -31.61
C SER A 148 4.17 7.18 -31.67
N GLU A 149 3.35 8.02 -32.34
CA GLU A 149 3.59 9.46 -32.49
C GLU A 149 3.05 10.26 -31.29
N GLU A 150 1.98 9.78 -30.66
CA GLU A 150 1.46 10.36 -29.44
C GLU A 150 2.29 9.86 -28.26
N ASN A 151 2.96 10.78 -27.56
CA ASN A 151 3.75 10.50 -26.36
C ASN A 151 2.82 10.13 -25.18
N SER A 152 2.09 9.03 -25.35
CA SER A 152 0.98 8.57 -24.53
C SER A 152 1.48 7.66 -23.43
N LYS A 153 1.00 7.89 -22.21
CA LYS A 153 1.41 7.15 -21.02
C LYS A 153 0.31 6.18 -20.61
N ILE A 154 0.69 4.98 -20.17
CA ILE A 154 -0.26 3.93 -19.82
C ILE A 154 -0.27 3.67 -18.34
N ILE A 155 -1.49 3.59 -17.81
CA ILE A 155 -1.76 3.11 -16.47
C ILE A 155 -2.54 1.80 -16.56
N LEU A 156 -2.05 0.81 -15.82
CA LEU A 156 -2.76 -0.43 -15.55
C LEU A 156 -3.39 -0.38 -14.16
N THR A 157 -4.72 -0.35 -14.12
CA THR A 157 -5.51 -0.43 -12.88
C THR A 157 -6.13 -1.81 -12.74
N THR A 158 -6.02 -2.38 -11.53
CA THR A 158 -6.65 -3.66 -11.20
C THR A 158 -8.07 -3.41 -10.72
N THR A 159 -9.04 -4.10 -11.30
CA THR A 159 -10.36 -4.26 -10.72
C THR A 159 -10.41 -5.61 -10.00
N HIS A 160 -10.89 -5.59 -8.76
CA HIS A 160 -11.16 -6.82 -8.02
C HIS A 160 -12.66 -7.10 -8.14
N PHE A 161 -13.03 -8.28 -8.64
CA PHE A 161 -14.42 -8.71 -8.44
C PHE A 161 -14.63 -8.88 -6.94
N HIS A 162 -15.59 -8.14 -6.43
CA HIS A 162 -16.06 -8.24 -5.07
C HIS A 162 -16.27 -9.71 -4.71
N SER A 163 -15.59 -10.18 -3.65
CA SER A 163 -15.85 -11.52 -3.11
C SER A 163 -17.35 -11.66 -2.82
N LEU A 164 -17.92 -12.86 -2.90
CA LEU A 164 -19.33 -13.13 -2.56
C LEU A 164 -19.76 -12.50 -1.23
N ASN A 165 -18.82 -12.31 -0.29
CA ASN A 165 -19.02 -11.59 0.98
C ASN A 165 -19.43 -10.12 0.84
N THR A 166 -19.08 -9.42 -0.24
CA THR A 166 -19.48 -8.01 -0.46
C THR A 166 -20.91 -7.91 -0.98
N LEU A 167 -21.36 -8.91 -1.76
CA LEU A 167 -22.75 -9.03 -2.21
C LEU A 167 -23.68 -9.47 -1.06
N LEU A 168 -23.14 -10.17 -0.06
CA LEU A 168 -23.85 -10.65 1.12
C LEU A 168 -23.61 -9.79 2.38
N ALA A 169 -22.84 -8.70 2.26
CA ALA A 169 -22.61 -7.79 3.37
C ALA A 169 -23.88 -6.98 3.61
N ILE A 170 -24.49 -7.18 4.78
CA ILE A 170 -25.62 -6.35 5.24
C ILE A 170 -25.00 -5.10 5.87
N ASP A 171 -25.40 -3.93 5.39
CA ASP A 171 -24.99 -2.65 5.98
C ASP A 171 -25.36 -2.61 7.47
N LYS A 172 -24.44 -2.10 8.29
CA LYS A 172 -24.68 -1.94 9.72
C LYS A 172 -25.87 -0.99 9.90
N PRO A 173 -26.92 -1.37 10.64
CA PRO A 173 -28.07 -0.49 10.83
C PRO A 173 -27.60 0.82 11.45
N SER A 174 -27.98 1.92 10.82
CA SER A 174 -27.79 3.26 11.32
C SER A 174 -28.61 3.40 12.60
N TYR A 175 -27.93 3.33 13.75
CA TYR A 175 -28.54 3.76 15.01
C TYR A 175 -28.68 5.27 14.94
N THR A 176 -29.84 5.74 14.48
CA THR A 176 -30.28 7.11 14.69
C THR A 176 -30.42 7.25 16.20
N THR A 177 -29.42 7.86 16.85
CA THR A 177 -29.55 8.29 18.24
C THR A 177 -30.66 9.32 18.27
N ILE A 178 -31.88 8.90 18.61
CA ILE A 178 -32.94 9.82 18.99
C ILE A 178 -32.52 10.35 20.36
N LEU A 179 -31.95 11.56 20.36
CA LEU A 179 -31.82 12.37 21.57
C LEU A 179 -33.25 12.69 22.05
N GLN A 180 -33.61 12.17 23.22
CA GLN A 180 -34.68 12.72 24.06
C GLN A 180 -34.04 13.51 25.19
#